data_AF-A0A370H9Q0-F1
#
_entry.id   AF-A0A370H9Q0-F1
#
_cell.length_a   1.000
_cell.length_b   1.000
_cell.length_c   1.000
_cell.angle_alpha   90.00
_cell.angle_beta   90.00
_cell.angle_gamma   90.00
#
_symmetry.space_group_name_H-M   'P 1'
#
loop_
_entity.id
_entity.type
_entity.pdbx_description
1 polymer ?
#
loop_
_entity_poly.entity_id
_entity_poly.type
_entity_poly.pdbx_seq_one_letter_code
_entity_poly.pdbx_strand_id
1 'polypeptide(L)'
;MVRCLIDSSGEICDDLFECFAGFSAVPGNDEGVALESVEWRTRTIATDVERAPRHPPECWWPRWAHCAAGRVTICCVATDSSRLADYLAARPYSRAEVLAKPSPVPAERGVYGWWFRRLPAEIDAGCCATKDGLTLLYIGIGPSKPPSNGKAPSRQTIRSRIRTHYTGNAAGSTLRLTLGCLLSDELGIELRLFGSGKRLHFGRGERLLSQWMHENALVSWITDTSPWVLEDELIATLDVPLNLQGNAWNGFHAFLTAARWSAARMRATGLPVLANPGVGGRWP
;
A
#
# COMPACT_ATOMS: atom_id res chain seq x y z
N MET A 1 2.38 -23.78 -9.85
CA MET A 1 3.81 -23.66 -10.21
C MET A 1 3.97 -22.31 -10.91
N VAL A 2 4.26 -21.25 -10.15
CA VAL A 2 4.51 -19.90 -10.69
C VAL A 2 6.02 -19.71 -10.67
N ARG A 3 6.64 -19.63 -11.85
CA ARG A 3 8.07 -19.30 -11.97
C ARG A 3 8.20 -17.78 -11.84
N CYS A 4 8.77 -17.31 -10.74
CA CYS A 4 9.33 -15.97 -10.66
C CYS A 4 10.60 -15.94 -11.52
N LEU A 5 10.70 -14.95 -12.41
CA LEU A 5 11.93 -14.64 -13.13
C LEU A 5 12.78 -13.77 -12.20
N ILE A 6 13.96 -14.27 -11.84
CA ILE A 6 14.98 -13.60 -11.03
C ILE A 6 16.09 -13.20 -12.01
N ASP A 7 16.56 -11.96 -11.97
CA ASP A 7 17.72 -11.55 -12.77
C ASP A 7 19.04 -12.05 -12.14
N SER A 8 20.16 -11.89 -12.85
CA SER A 8 21.47 -12.40 -12.41
C SER A 8 22.04 -11.74 -11.14
N SER A 9 21.35 -10.76 -10.55
CA SER A 9 21.73 -10.09 -9.30
C SER A 9 20.93 -10.56 -8.07
N GLY A 10 19.88 -11.37 -8.25
CA GLY A 10 19.11 -11.96 -7.15
C GLY A 10 18.06 -11.03 -6.51
N GLU A 11 17.76 -9.88 -7.09
CA GLU A 11 16.67 -8.98 -6.64
C GLU A 11 15.34 -9.27 -7.37
N ILE A 12 14.21 -9.01 -6.68
CA ILE A 12 12.87 -8.99 -7.28
C ILE A 12 12.74 -7.69 -8.06
N CYS A 13 12.56 -7.79 -9.38
CA CYS A 13 12.47 -6.63 -10.28
C CYS A 13 11.12 -5.92 -10.09
N ASP A 14 11.09 -4.85 -9.27
CA ASP A 14 9.89 -4.07 -8.93
C ASP A 14 9.59 -2.89 -9.89
N ASP A 15 10.38 -2.70 -10.96
CA ASP A 15 10.22 -1.59 -11.91
C ASP A 15 9.88 -2.04 -13.34
N LEU A 16 8.69 -1.66 -13.82
CA LEU A 16 8.16 -2.01 -15.15
C LEU A 16 8.90 -1.39 -16.35
N PHE A 17 9.99 -0.66 -16.14
CA PHE A 17 10.72 0.07 -17.18
C PHE A 17 12.09 -0.52 -17.54
N GLU A 18 12.69 -1.43 -16.76
CA GLU A 18 14.06 -1.93 -17.03
C GLU A 18 14.15 -3.31 -17.69
N CYS A 19 13.06 -4.10 -17.79
CA CYS A 19 13.15 -5.51 -18.23
C CYS A 19 13.39 -5.80 -19.73
N PHE A 20 13.76 -4.85 -20.59
CA PHE A 20 13.89 -5.13 -22.05
C PHE A 20 15.28 -4.87 -22.66
N ALA A 21 16.35 -5.14 -21.92
CA ALA A 21 17.69 -5.24 -22.50
C ALA A 21 18.51 -6.39 -21.92
N GLY A 22 18.35 -7.57 -22.51
CA GLY A 22 19.42 -8.57 -22.61
C GLY A 22 19.38 -9.73 -21.61
N PHE A 23 18.93 -10.90 -22.08
CA PHE A 23 19.43 -12.18 -21.55
C PHE A 23 19.53 -13.22 -22.68
N SER A 24 20.73 -13.79 -22.84
CA SER A 24 21.00 -15.10 -23.46
C SER A 24 21.33 -16.10 -22.35
N ALA A 25 20.91 -17.34 -22.52
CA ALA A 25 20.93 -18.38 -21.48
C ALA A 25 22.31 -19.02 -21.25
N VAL A 26 22.62 -19.37 -19.99
CA VAL A 26 23.66 -20.34 -19.62
C VAL A 26 23.18 -21.18 -18.41
N PRO A 27 23.37 -22.51 -18.37
CA PRO A 27 22.87 -23.37 -17.29
C PRO A 27 23.93 -23.73 -16.22
N GLY A 28 23.47 -23.76 -14.96
CA GLY A 28 23.78 -24.75 -13.90
C GLY A 28 25.16 -24.76 -13.22
N ASN A 29 25.17 -24.65 -11.88
CA ASN A 29 25.74 -25.68 -11.00
C ASN A 29 25.38 -25.46 -9.52
N ASP A 30 25.05 -26.57 -8.86
CA ASP A 30 24.99 -26.78 -7.42
C ASP A 30 26.37 -26.56 -6.77
N GLU A 31 26.44 -25.89 -5.61
CA GLU A 31 27.27 -26.27 -4.45
C GLU A 31 26.79 -25.54 -3.19
N GLY A 32 26.66 -26.27 -2.07
CA GLY A 32 26.18 -25.76 -0.80
C GLY A 32 27.28 -25.11 0.06
N VAL A 33 26.87 -24.22 0.97
CA VAL A 33 27.70 -23.76 2.09
C VAL A 33 26.87 -23.74 3.36
N ALA A 34 27.38 -24.41 4.40
CA ALA A 34 26.81 -24.47 5.74
C ALA A 34 27.08 -23.15 6.50
N LEU A 35 26.10 -22.69 7.28
CA LEU A 35 26.29 -21.63 8.28
C LEU A 35 25.82 -22.09 9.66
N GLU A 36 26.67 -21.77 10.63
CA GLU A 36 26.67 -22.16 12.03
C GLU A 36 25.41 -21.73 12.81
N SER A 37 25.09 -22.54 13.81
CA SER A 37 23.95 -22.44 14.71
C SER A 37 23.96 -21.18 15.58
N VAL A 38 22.94 -20.34 15.44
CA VAL A 38 22.54 -19.36 16.46
C VAL A 38 21.48 -20.01 17.34
N GLU A 39 21.80 -20.17 18.62
CA GLU A 39 20.96 -20.79 19.62
C GLU A 39 19.77 -19.87 20.00
N TRP A 40 18.59 -20.17 19.48
CA TRP A 40 17.35 -19.48 19.87
C TRP A 40 16.72 -20.20 21.06
N ARG A 41 16.54 -19.48 22.18
CA ARG A 41 15.74 -19.96 23.32
C ARG A 41 14.28 -20.10 22.89
N THR A 42 13.89 -21.31 22.51
CA THR A 42 12.50 -21.70 22.28
C THR A 42 11.83 -21.95 23.64
N ARG A 43 10.69 -21.31 23.89
CA ARG A 43 9.79 -21.71 24.97
C ARG A 43 8.74 -22.64 24.36
N THR A 44 8.94 -23.93 24.50
CA THR A 44 7.96 -24.96 24.10
C THR A 44 6.74 -24.87 25.02
N ILE A 45 5.59 -24.47 24.48
CA ILE A 45 4.30 -24.74 25.15
C ILE A 45 3.78 -26.02 24.51
N ALA A 46 3.93 -27.13 25.23
CA ALA A 46 3.28 -28.38 24.87
C ALA A 46 1.82 -28.28 25.33
N THR A 47 0.88 -28.49 24.41
CA THR A 47 -0.50 -28.84 24.77
C THR A 47 -0.84 -30.14 24.08
N ASP A 48 -1.05 -31.17 24.90
CA ASP A 48 -1.53 -32.48 24.47
C ASP A 48 -2.87 -32.36 23.75
N VAL A 49 -3.00 -33.14 22.68
CA VAL A 49 -4.20 -33.24 21.85
C VAL A 49 -5.18 -34.19 22.56
N GLU A 50 -6.09 -33.66 23.38
CA GLU A 50 -7.29 -34.40 23.77
C GLU A 50 -8.57 -33.53 23.71
N ARG A 51 -9.52 -34.01 22.89
CA ARG A 51 -10.94 -33.65 22.77
C ARG A 51 -11.34 -32.18 22.99
N ALA A 52 -11.63 -31.53 21.85
CA ALA A 52 -12.26 -30.22 21.75
C ALA A 52 -13.52 -30.04 22.63
N PRO A 53 -13.59 -28.97 23.45
CA PRO A 53 -14.85 -28.37 23.87
C PRO A 53 -15.31 -27.29 22.88
N ARG A 54 -16.62 -27.09 22.80
CA ARG A 54 -17.28 -26.11 21.93
C ARG A 54 -16.82 -24.68 22.25
N HIS A 55 -16.44 -23.96 21.19
CA HIS A 55 -16.19 -22.52 21.04
C HIS A 55 -16.25 -21.60 22.28
N PRO A 56 -15.18 -20.81 22.51
CA PRO A 56 -15.29 -19.43 22.95
C PRO A 56 -15.24 -18.45 21.75
N PRO A 57 -15.96 -17.33 21.78
CA PRO A 57 -15.95 -16.33 20.72
C PRO A 57 -14.85 -15.31 21.02
N GLU A 58 -13.61 -15.53 20.55
CA GLU A 58 -12.54 -14.53 20.44
C GLU A 58 -11.23 -15.25 20.07
N CYS A 59 -11.10 -15.68 18.82
CA CYS A 59 -9.83 -16.13 18.24
C CYS A 59 -9.89 -15.88 16.73
N TRP A 60 -9.23 -14.81 16.28
CA TRP A 60 -9.05 -14.48 14.87
C TRP A 60 -7.96 -15.37 14.29
N TRP A 61 -8.32 -16.36 13.48
CA TRP A 61 -7.38 -17.18 12.73
C TRP A 61 -7.17 -16.59 11.32
N PRO A 62 -5.94 -16.37 10.84
CA PRO A 62 -5.72 -16.12 9.42
C PRO A 62 -6.01 -17.41 8.64
N ARG A 63 -6.83 -17.28 7.58
CA ARG A 63 -7.42 -18.38 6.83
C ARG A 63 -6.45 -18.99 5.81
N TRP A 64 -5.29 -19.46 6.28
CA TRP A 64 -4.38 -20.33 5.51
C TRP A 64 -3.80 -21.42 6.40
N ALA A 65 -4.64 -22.37 6.82
CA ALA A 65 -4.17 -23.66 7.32
C ALA A 65 -4.46 -24.72 6.27
N HIS A 66 -3.49 -25.03 5.41
CA HIS A 66 -3.47 -26.36 4.79
C HIS A 66 -2.80 -27.28 5.80
N CYS A 67 -3.57 -28.21 6.36
CA CYS A 67 -3.06 -29.32 7.14
C CYS A 67 -2.26 -30.25 6.22
N ALA A 68 -0.96 -29.98 6.07
CA ALA A 68 0.02 -31.03 5.78
C ALA A 68 0.69 -31.38 7.11
N ALA A 69 0.73 -32.66 7.43
CA ALA A 69 1.24 -33.17 8.67
C ALA A 69 2.67 -32.66 8.96
N GLY A 70 2.85 -32.01 10.10
CA GLY A 70 4.16 -31.79 10.72
C GLY A 70 4.69 -30.36 10.61
N ARG A 71 4.43 -29.58 11.68
CA ARG A 71 5.11 -28.32 12.05
C ARG A 71 4.96 -27.16 11.06
N VAL A 72 3.93 -26.36 11.28
CA VAL A 72 3.89 -24.95 10.83
C VAL A 72 4.55 -24.12 11.93
N THR A 73 5.73 -23.57 11.65
CA THR A 73 6.25 -22.46 12.45
C THR A 73 5.52 -21.21 11.98
N ILE A 74 4.48 -20.80 12.70
CA ILE A 74 3.84 -19.51 12.48
C ILE A 74 4.73 -18.48 13.18
N CYS A 75 5.55 -17.77 12.41
CA CYS A 75 6.13 -16.51 12.87
C CYS A 75 5.02 -15.47 12.90
N CYS A 76 4.22 -15.46 13.97
CA CYS A 76 3.39 -14.31 14.27
C CYS A 76 4.34 -13.16 14.61
N VAL A 77 4.56 -12.23 13.68
CA VAL A 77 4.99 -10.89 14.08
C VAL A 77 3.80 -10.35 14.85
N ALA A 78 3.84 -10.47 16.17
CA ALA A 78 2.87 -9.82 17.01
C ALA A 78 3.03 -8.33 16.73
N THR A 79 2.07 -7.76 16.01
CA THR A 79 1.88 -6.33 16.05
C THR A 79 1.78 -5.99 17.53
N ASP A 80 2.55 -4.99 17.97
CA ASP A 80 2.36 -4.49 19.32
C ASP A 80 0.90 -4.04 19.38
N SER A 81 0.08 -4.83 20.07
CA SER A 81 -1.38 -4.69 20.08
C SER A 81 -1.81 -3.26 20.46
N SER A 82 -0.96 -2.55 21.21
CA SER A 82 -1.12 -1.14 21.52
C SER A 82 -1.01 -0.23 20.29
N ARG A 83 -0.01 -0.40 19.41
CA ARG A 83 0.19 0.42 18.20
C ARG A 83 -0.93 0.23 17.19
N LEU A 84 -1.41 -1.00 17.01
CA LEU A 84 -2.57 -1.28 16.15
C LEU A 84 -3.84 -0.63 16.70
N ALA A 85 -4.07 -0.75 18.02
CA ALA A 85 -5.20 -0.12 18.68
C ALA A 85 -5.13 1.42 18.55
N ASP A 86 -3.97 2.03 18.78
CA ASP A 86 -3.76 3.47 18.63
C ASP A 86 -3.99 3.94 17.19
N TYR A 87 -3.48 3.20 16.20
CA TYR A 87 -3.70 3.48 14.79
C TYR A 87 -5.20 3.44 14.42
N LEU A 88 -5.90 2.40 14.85
CA LEU A 88 -7.33 2.25 14.60
C LEU A 88 -8.17 3.20 15.45
N ALA A 89 -7.69 3.68 16.60
CA ALA A 89 -8.37 4.67 17.43
C ALA A 89 -8.19 6.11 16.92
N ALA A 90 -7.10 6.40 16.21
CA ALA A 90 -6.81 7.74 15.67
C ALA A 90 -7.98 8.33 14.88
N ARG A 91 -8.35 9.58 15.22
CA ARG A 91 -9.46 10.29 14.61
C ARG A 91 -9.16 10.60 13.13
N PRO A 92 -10.07 10.30 12.19
CA PRO A 92 -9.97 10.78 10.81
C PRO A 92 -10.28 12.28 10.71
N TYR A 93 -9.49 13.00 9.92
CA TYR A 93 -9.66 14.43 9.61
C TYR A 93 -10.03 14.62 8.15
N SER A 94 -10.93 15.57 7.90
CA SER A 94 -11.31 15.99 6.55
C SER A 94 -10.17 16.73 5.83
N ARG A 95 -10.28 16.82 4.50
CA ARG A 95 -9.39 17.67 3.68
C ARG A 95 -9.33 19.12 4.21
N ALA A 96 -10.47 19.68 4.60
CA ALA A 96 -10.55 21.07 5.05
C ALA A 96 -9.77 21.28 6.36
N GLU A 97 -9.95 20.39 7.34
CA GLU A 97 -9.20 20.41 8.60
C GLU A 97 -7.69 20.24 8.36
N VAL A 98 -7.30 19.29 7.51
CA VAL A 98 -5.89 19.00 7.20
C VAL A 98 -5.19 20.18 6.53
N LEU A 99 -5.87 20.87 5.61
CA LEU A 99 -5.30 21.98 4.84
C LEU A 99 -5.45 23.35 5.54
N ALA A 100 -6.12 23.41 6.69
CA ALA A 100 -6.24 24.60 7.51
C ALA A 100 -4.87 25.12 7.98
N LYS A 101 -4.85 26.38 8.43
CA LYS A 101 -3.68 27.02 9.02
C LYS A 101 -4.02 27.45 10.45
N PRO A 102 -3.32 26.93 11.48
CA PRO A 102 -2.31 25.87 11.41
C PRO A 102 -2.92 24.51 11.01
N SER A 103 -2.10 23.65 10.39
CA SER A 103 -2.51 22.27 10.05
C SER A 103 -2.35 21.37 11.29
N PRO A 104 -3.33 20.50 11.60
CA PRO A 104 -3.23 19.57 12.73
C PRO A 104 -2.22 18.44 12.50
N VAL A 105 -1.82 18.20 11.24
CA VAL A 105 -0.89 17.12 10.91
C VAL A 105 0.53 17.50 11.34
N PRO A 106 1.24 16.69 12.16
CA PRO A 106 2.61 17.01 12.56
C PRO A 106 3.59 16.82 11.40
N ALA A 107 4.66 17.62 11.38
CA ALA A 107 5.75 17.48 10.41
C ALA A 107 6.75 16.42 10.86
N GLU A 108 6.25 15.21 11.13
CA GLU A 108 7.00 14.12 11.74
C GLU A 108 6.94 12.84 10.91
N ARG A 109 7.71 11.84 11.33
CA ARG A 109 7.65 10.48 10.79
C ARG A 109 6.39 9.78 11.30
N GLY A 110 5.77 8.94 10.48
CA GLY A 110 4.60 8.19 10.92
C GLY A 110 3.86 7.47 9.80
N VAL A 111 2.73 6.91 10.20
CA VAL A 111 1.81 6.16 9.34
C VAL A 111 0.49 6.91 9.27
N TYR A 112 -0.13 6.93 8.10
CA TYR A 112 -1.47 7.48 7.89
C TYR A 112 -2.41 6.46 7.26
N GLY A 113 -3.69 6.58 7.58
CA GLY A 113 -4.77 5.75 7.05
C GLY A 113 -5.81 6.59 6.35
N TRP A 114 -6.24 6.17 5.17
CA TRP A 114 -7.29 6.84 4.40
C TRP A 114 -8.62 6.11 4.54
N TRP A 115 -9.57 6.85 5.09
CA TRP A 115 -10.91 6.42 5.46
C TRP A 115 -11.92 7.01 4.48
N PHE A 116 -12.80 6.18 3.95
CA PHE A 116 -13.70 6.57 2.87
C PHE A 116 -15.16 6.46 3.29
N ARG A 117 -15.95 7.51 3.01
CA ARG A 117 -17.42 7.51 3.12
C ARG A 117 -18.07 6.66 2.04
N ARG A 118 -17.46 6.66 0.86
CA ARG A 118 -17.92 5.93 -0.33
C ARG A 118 -16.75 5.16 -0.92
N LEU A 119 -16.99 3.90 -1.27
CA LEU A 119 -15.99 3.06 -1.93
C LEU A 119 -15.71 3.58 -3.36
N PRO A 120 -14.43 3.62 -3.80
CA PRO A 120 -14.06 4.11 -5.13
C PRO A 120 -14.31 3.11 -6.26
N ALA A 121 -14.74 1.90 -5.93
CA ALA A 121 -15.08 0.81 -6.85
C ALA A 121 -15.96 -0.21 -6.11
N GLU A 122 -16.43 -1.23 -6.83
CA GLU A 122 -17.02 -2.43 -6.24
C GLU A 122 -15.93 -3.22 -5.50
N ILE A 123 -15.82 -3.00 -4.20
CA ILE A 123 -14.85 -3.62 -3.30
C ILE A 123 -15.63 -4.39 -2.24
N ASP A 124 -15.27 -5.65 -2.01
CA ASP A 124 -15.74 -6.36 -0.82
C ASP A 124 -15.04 -5.78 0.42
N ALA A 125 -15.77 -4.94 1.15
CA ALA A 125 -15.27 -4.24 2.34
C ALA A 125 -15.67 -4.94 3.65
N GLY A 126 -16.20 -6.17 3.60
CA GLY A 126 -16.75 -6.86 4.76
C GLY A 126 -15.74 -7.10 5.90
N CYS A 127 -14.45 -7.20 5.56
CA CYS A 127 -13.36 -7.39 6.52
C CYS A 127 -12.53 -6.12 6.75
N CYS A 128 -12.80 -5.02 6.03
CA CYS A 128 -12.12 -3.75 6.20
C CYS A 128 -12.46 -3.13 7.56
N ALA A 129 -11.51 -2.43 8.17
CA ALA A 129 -11.77 -1.69 9.39
C ALA A 129 -12.76 -0.54 9.12
N THR A 130 -13.73 -0.36 10.01
CA THR A 130 -14.74 0.70 9.90
C THR A 130 -14.79 1.57 11.14
N LYS A 131 -15.13 2.86 10.96
CA LYS A 131 -15.31 3.83 12.04
C LYS A 131 -16.24 4.94 11.58
N ASP A 132 -17.29 5.24 12.34
CA ASP A 132 -18.20 6.36 12.09
C ASP A 132 -18.74 6.41 10.65
N GLY A 133 -19.07 5.26 10.06
CA GLY A 133 -19.52 5.13 8.67
C GLY A 133 -18.43 5.31 7.62
N LEU A 134 -17.16 5.31 8.02
CA LEU A 134 -15.99 5.32 7.15
C LEU A 134 -15.35 3.94 7.07
N THR A 135 -14.75 3.62 5.94
CA THR A 135 -14.01 2.38 5.71
C THR A 135 -12.54 2.68 5.44
N LEU A 136 -11.62 2.06 6.17
CA LEU A 136 -10.18 2.15 5.90
C LEU A 136 -9.85 1.33 4.66
N LEU A 137 -9.32 1.96 3.61
CA LEU A 137 -8.98 1.27 2.37
C LEU A 137 -7.52 1.38 1.96
N TYR A 138 -6.78 2.34 2.52
CA TYR A 138 -5.38 2.58 2.15
C TYR A 138 -4.55 3.04 3.34
N ILE A 139 -3.34 2.49 3.44
CA ILE A 139 -2.31 2.85 4.42
C ILE A 139 -1.11 3.41 3.67
N GLY A 140 -0.47 4.42 4.24
CA GLY A 140 0.80 4.91 3.73
C GLY A 140 1.68 5.51 4.82
N ILE A 141 2.95 5.70 4.48
CA ILE A 141 3.94 6.27 5.40
C ILE A 141 4.59 7.54 4.88
N GLY A 142 5.21 8.26 5.81
CA GLY A 142 6.21 9.28 5.54
C GLY A 142 7.21 9.32 6.69
N PRO A 143 8.52 9.10 6.45
CA PRO A 143 9.18 8.77 5.18
C PRO A 143 9.04 7.29 4.79
N SER A 144 9.46 6.94 3.57
CA SER A 144 9.68 5.56 3.16
C SER A 144 10.86 4.92 3.89
N LYS A 145 10.95 3.59 3.87
CA LYS A 145 12.11 2.83 4.37
C LYS A 145 13.42 3.43 3.81
N PRO A 146 14.44 3.67 4.65
CA PRO A 146 15.75 4.08 4.17
C PRO A 146 16.30 3.07 3.15
N PRO A 147 16.83 3.53 2.01
CA PRO A 147 17.29 2.62 0.98
C PRO A 147 18.60 1.92 1.41
N SER A 148 18.76 0.65 1.02
CA SER A 148 19.97 -0.16 1.28
C SER A 148 21.16 0.21 0.38
N ASN A 149 20.89 0.83 -0.77
CA ASN A 149 21.88 1.16 -1.80
C ASN A 149 22.69 2.46 -1.54
N GLY A 150 22.74 2.92 -0.28
CA GLY A 150 23.51 4.11 0.11
C GLY A 150 22.94 5.46 -0.33
N LYS A 151 21.79 5.50 -1.02
CA LYS A 151 21.08 6.76 -1.32
C LYS A 151 20.62 7.43 -0.01
N ALA A 152 20.53 8.77 -0.03
CA ALA A 152 20.08 9.52 1.12
C ALA A 152 18.63 9.14 1.52
N PRO A 153 18.31 9.01 2.82
CA PRO A 153 16.94 8.77 3.28
C PRO A 153 15.97 9.87 2.87
N SER A 154 14.70 9.50 2.64
CA SER A 154 13.65 10.48 2.35
C SER A 154 13.45 11.44 3.51
N ARG A 155 13.34 12.74 3.21
CA ARG A 155 13.02 13.80 4.16
C ARG A 155 11.52 14.07 4.29
N GLN A 156 10.68 13.24 3.66
CA GLN A 156 9.24 13.40 3.70
C GLN A 156 8.68 13.09 5.09
N THR A 157 7.70 13.87 5.50
CA THR A 157 6.92 13.71 6.73
C THR A 157 5.48 13.35 6.40
N ILE A 158 4.71 12.87 7.37
CA ILE A 158 3.28 12.61 7.17
C ILE A 158 2.53 13.87 6.71
N ARG A 159 2.86 15.06 7.26
CA ARG A 159 2.32 16.35 6.78
C ARG A 159 2.58 16.55 5.28
N SER A 160 3.80 16.33 4.82
CA SER A 160 4.15 16.52 3.39
C SER A 160 3.46 15.51 2.48
N ARG A 161 3.35 14.24 2.90
CA ARG A 161 2.73 13.16 2.13
C ARG A 161 1.22 13.33 2.03
N ILE A 162 0.55 13.53 3.17
CA ILE A 162 -0.90 13.75 3.22
C ILE A 162 -1.29 14.97 2.38
N ARG A 163 -0.54 16.09 2.51
CA ARG A 163 -0.76 17.27 1.68
C ARG A 163 -0.59 16.96 0.19
N THR A 164 0.40 16.15 -0.18
CA THR A 164 0.64 15.74 -1.58
C THR A 164 -0.53 14.94 -2.13
N HIS A 165 -1.12 14.02 -1.36
CA HIS A 165 -2.32 13.29 -1.77
C HIS A 165 -3.53 14.22 -2.00
N TYR A 166 -3.75 15.21 -1.13
CA TYR A 166 -4.89 16.14 -1.26
C TYR A 166 -4.72 17.23 -2.33
N THR A 167 -3.49 17.59 -2.71
CA THR A 167 -3.23 18.79 -3.55
C THR A 167 -2.36 18.54 -4.78
N GLY A 168 -1.69 17.39 -4.85
CA GLY A 168 -0.78 17.01 -5.92
C GLY A 168 -1.49 16.31 -7.07
N ASN A 169 -0.77 15.44 -7.77
CA ASN A 169 -1.29 14.68 -8.91
C ASN A 169 -0.85 13.22 -8.82
N ALA A 170 -1.42 12.36 -9.67
CA ALA A 170 -1.14 10.93 -9.68
C ALA A 170 0.34 10.59 -9.89
N ALA A 171 1.11 11.44 -10.59
CA ALA A 171 2.54 11.23 -10.80
C ALA A 171 3.36 11.28 -9.49
N GLY A 172 2.86 11.96 -8.45
CA GLY A 172 3.53 12.06 -7.14
C GLY A 172 2.77 11.38 -6.00
N SER A 173 1.69 10.65 -6.31
CA SER A 173 0.80 10.09 -5.30
C SER A 173 0.18 8.78 -5.80
N THR A 174 0.65 7.67 -5.24
CA THR A 174 0.10 6.32 -5.51
C THR A 174 -1.39 6.22 -5.21
N LEU A 175 -1.87 6.88 -4.15
CA LEU A 175 -3.30 6.92 -3.82
C LEU A 175 -4.11 7.58 -4.95
N ARG A 176 -3.75 8.79 -5.38
CA ARG A 176 -4.40 9.47 -6.51
C ARG A 176 -4.35 8.66 -7.81
N LEU A 177 -3.22 8.00 -8.10
CA LEU A 177 -3.13 7.11 -9.25
C LEU A 177 -4.16 5.98 -9.14
N THR A 178 -4.24 5.34 -7.98
CA THR A 178 -5.21 4.26 -7.70
C THR A 178 -6.65 4.76 -7.82
N LEU A 179 -7.02 5.81 -7.10
CA LEU A 179 -8.37 6.36 -7.12
C LEU A 179 -8.78 6.81 -8.51
N GLY A 180 -7.92 7.53 -9.24
CA GLY A 180 -8.26 8.01 -10.57
C GLY A 180 -8.35 6.89 -11.62
N CYS A 181 -7.65 5.76 -11.44
CA CYS A 181 -7.83 4.58 -12.29
C CYS A 181 -9.15 3.85 -12.01
N LEU A 182 -9.60 3.82 -10.76
CA LEU A 182 -10.88 3.20 -10.38
C LEU A 182 -12.08 4.07 -10.75
N LEU A 183 -11.94 5.39 -10.62
CA LEU A 183 -12.98 6.38 -10.86
C LEU A 183 -12.93 7.01 -12.26
N SER A 184 -12.12 6.47 -13.18
CA SER A 184 -11.89 7.09 -14.50
C SER A 184 -13.18 7.34 -15.25
N ASP A 185 -14.05 6.32 -15.27
CA ASP A 185 -15.26 6.31 -16.07
C ASP A 185 -16.34 7.18 -15.42
N GLU A 186 -16.46 7.12 -14.08
CA GLU A 186 -17.38 7.95 -13.31
C GLU A 186 -17.05 9.45 -13.44
N LEU A 187 -15.77 9.81 -13.31
CA LEU A 187 -15.33 11.20 -13.32
C LEU A 187 -15.04 11.73 -14.73
N GLY A 188 -15.07 10.88 -15.75
CA GLY A 188 -14.68 11.23 -17.12
C GLY A 188 -13.22 11.72 -17.21
N ILE A 189 -12.31 11.08 -16.46
CA ILE A 189 -10.88 11.44 -16.43
C ILE A 189 -10.02 10.37 -17.09
N GLU A 190 -8.94 10.80 -17.74
CA GLU A 190 -8.03 9.89 -18.45
C GLU A 190 -6.60 10.08 -17.96
N LEU A 191 -5.93 8.97 -17.65
CA LEU A 191 -4.52 8.96 -17.31
C LEU A 191 -3.67 9.18 -18.56
N ARG A 192 -2.79 10.18 -18.56
CA ARG A 192 -2.02 10.59 -19.74
C ARG A 192 -0.58 10.94 -19.42
N LEU A 193 0.30 10.80 -20.40
CA LEU A 193 1.69 11.25 -20.31
C LEU A 193 1.79 12.76 -20.57
N PHE A 194 2.56 13.45 -19.74
CA PHE A 194 2.73 14.90 -19.79
C PHE A 194 4.20 15.33 -19.82
N GLY A 195 4.44 16.52 -20.39
CA GLY A 195 5.74 17.18 -20.38
C GLY A 195 6.77 16.38 -21.17
N SER A 196 7.81 15.89 -20.48
CA SER A 196 8.88 15.07 -21.07
C SER A 196 8.46 13.64 -21.41
N GLY A 197 7.17 13.29 -21.28
CA GLY A 197 6.68 11.93 -21.50
C GLY A 197 6.98 10.96 -20.36
N LYS A 198 7.54 11.43 -19.25
CA LYS A 198 7.86 10.60 -18.06
C LYS A 198 6.83 10.70 -16.94
N ARG A 199 5.96 11.70 -16.98
CA ARG A 199 4.99 11.97 -15.90
C ARG A 199 3.60 11.54 -16.33
N LEU A 200 3.03 10.60 -15.59
CA LEU A 200 1.73 10.02 -15.85
C LEU A 200 0.70 10.55 -14.84
N HIS A 201 -0.30 11.30 -15.29
CA HIS A 201 -1.34 11.86 -14.40
C HIS A 201 -2.62 12.25 -15.14
N PHE A 202 -3.64 12.75 -14.43
CA PHE A 202 -4.98 13.01 -15.00
C PHE A 202 -5.16 14.43 -15.56
N GLY A 203 -4.07 15.16 -15.83
CA GLY A 203 -4.13 16.55 -16.32
C GLY A 203 -5.05 17.47 -15.50
N ARG A 204 -6.04 18.07 -16.17
CA ARG A 204 -7.09 18.90 -15.54
C ARG A 204 -8.09 18.07 -14.71
N GLY A 205 -8.24 16.79 -15.01
CA GLY A 205 -9.08 15.84 -14.26
C GLY A 205 -8.64 15.62 -12.81
N GLU A 206 -7.41 15.99 -12.47
CA GLU A 206 -6.93 16.03 -11.09
C GLU A 206 -7.81 16.94 -10.20
N ARG A 207 -8.47 17.95 -10.76
CA ARG A 207 -9.43 18.79 -10.02
C ARG A 207 -10.67 18.02 -9.60
N LEU A 208 -11.23 17.21 -10.50
CA LEU A 208 -12.38 16.35 -10.22
C LEU A 208 -12.02 15.29 -9.18
N LEU A 209 -10.83 14.70 -9.30
CA LEU A 209 -10.34 13.75 -8.29
C LEU A 209 -10.14 14.42 -6.92
N SER A 210 -9.64 15.67 -6.89
CA SER A 210 -9.50 16.43 -5.64
C SER A 210 -10.86 16.78 -5.01
N GLN A 211 -11.88 17.06 -5.83
CA GLN A 211 -13.25 17.24 -5.35
C GLN A 211 -13.80 15.93 -4.77
N TRP A 212 -13.68 14.82 -5.50
CA TRP A 212 -14.13 13.51 -5.01
C TRP A 212 -13.46 13.14 -3.68
N MET A 213 -12.15 13.36 -3.55
CA MET A 213 -11.42 13.14 -2.29
C MET A 213 -11.88 14.09 -1.17
N HIS A 214 -12.24 15.34 -1.49
CA HIS A 214 -12.77 16.27 -0.49
C HIS A 214 -14.07 15.78 0.14
N GLU A 215 -14.96 15.23 -0.69
CA GLU A 215 -16.27 14.74 -0.29
C GLU A 215 -16.20 13.38 0.43
N ASN A 216 -15.30 12.50 -0.04
CA ASN A 216 -15.34 11.09 0.34
C ASN A 216 -14.17 10.61 1.21
N ALA A 217 -13.01 11.28 1.19
CA ALA A 217 -11.78 10.78 1.79
C ALA A 217 -11.37 11.60 3.02
N LEU A 218 -11.16 10.91 4.14
CA LEU A 218 -10.62 11.44 5.38
C LEU A 218 -9.31 10.71 5.70
N VAL A 219 -8.48 11.31 6.54
CA VAL A 219 -7.18 10.74 6.90
C VAL A 219 -6.92 10.79 8.40
N SER A 220 -6.52 9.67 8.98
CA SER A 220 -5.96 9.60 10.34
C SER A 220 -4.46 9.35 10.28
N TRP A 221 -3.76 9.58 11.38
CA TRP A 221 -2.33 9.29 11.48
C TRP A 221 -1.90 9.05 12.92
N ILE A 222 -0.76 8.37 13.06
CA ILE A 222 0.04 8.31 14.28
C ILE A 222 1.50 8.58 13.94
N THR A 223 2.25 9.13 14.89
CA THR A 223 3.70 9.32 14.73
C THR A 223 4.43 8.03 15.08
N ASP A 224 5.51 7.76 14.36
CA ASP A 224 6.31 6.56 14.56
C ASP A 224 7.74 6.80 14.08
N THR A 225 8.73 6.30 14.81
CA THR A 225 10.14 6.50 14.47
C THR A 225 10.61 5.64 13.29
N SER A 226 9.95 4.49 13.08
CA SER A 226 10.22 3.48 12.06
C SER A 226 8.92 3.07 11.33
N PRO A 227 8.25 4.02 10.65
CA PRO A 227 6.90 3.81 10.12
C PRO A 227 6.81 2.68 9.08
N TRP A 228 7.91 2.34 8.40
CA TRP A 228 7.95 1.21 7.46
C TRP A 228 7.72 -0.14 8.14
N VAL A 229 8.19 -0.34 9.38
CA VAL A 229 7.92 -1.59 10.12
C VAL A 229 6.44 -1.68 10.47
N LEU A 230 5.86 -0.56 10.93
CA LEU A 230 4.45 -0.52 11.27
C LEU A 230 3.54 -0.65 10.05
N GLU A 231 3.92 -0.10 8.90
CA GLU A 231 3.17 -0.26 7.66
C GLU A 231 3.12 -1.72 7.21
N ASP A 232 4.27 -2.42 7.23
CA ASP A 232 4.33 -3.85 6.90
C ASP A 232 3.42 -4.66 7.83
N GLU A 233 3.48 -4.38 9.14
CA GLU A 233 2.62 -4.98 10.18
C GLU A 233 1.12 -4.73 9.93
N LEU A 234 0.75 -3.47 9.65
CA LEU A 234 -0.63 -3.08 9.41
C LEU A 234 -1.18 -3.68 8.11
N ILE A 235 -0.39 -3.67 7.03
CA ILE A 235 -0.79 -4.27 5.75
C ILE A 235 -0.89 -5.79 5.85
N ALA A 236 -0.09 -6.45 6.68
CA ALA A 236 -0.21 -7.89 6.91
C ALA A 236 -1.44 -8.28 7.75
N THR A 237 -1.96 -7.35 8.56
CA THR A 237 -3.01 -7.62 9.54
C THR A 237 -4.39 -7.10 9.12
N LEU A 238 -4.45 -5.97 8.43
CA LEU A 238 -5.68 -5.28 8.06
C LEU A 238 -6.04 -5.55 6.61
N ASP A 239 -7.35 -5.66 6.34
CA ASP A 239 -7.88 -5.68 4.99
C ASP A 239 -7.90 -4.24 4.42
N VAL A 240 -6.89 -3.91 3.61
CA VAL A 240 -6.68 -2.58 3.02
C VAL A 240 -6.53 -2.66 1.49
N PRO A 241 -7.64 -2.80 0.75
CA PRO A 241 -7.66 -3.25 -0.64
C PRO A 241 -6.97 -2.32 -1.65
N LEU A 242 -6.67 -1.06 -1.30
CA LEU A 242 -6.00 -0.12 -2.20
C LEU A 242 -4.47 -0.12 -2.08
N ASN A 243 -3.90 -0.89 -1.13
CA ASN A 243 -2.46 -1.16 -1.08
C ASN A 243 -2.13 -2.30 -2.05
N LEU A 244 -1.15 -2.10 -2.94
CA LEU A 244 -0.62 -3.18 -3.80
C LEU A 244 0.64 -3.80 -3.19
N GLN A 245 1.61 -2.97 -2.84
CA GLN A 245 2.86 -3.42 -2.23
C GLN A 245 2.58 -4.11 -0.89
N GLY A 246 3.13 -5.31 -0.70
CA GLY A 246 2.95 -6.11 0.51
C GLY A 246 1.57 -6.76 0.68
N ASN A 247 0.65 -6.58 -0.27
CA ASN A 247 -0.77 -6.91 -0.11
C ASN A 247 -1.30 -7.87 -1.19
N ALA A 248 -0.44 -8.70 -1.77
CA ALA A 248 -0.81 -9.65 -2.83
C ALA A 248 -1.84 -10.72 -2.40
N TRP A 249 -2.03 -10.89 -1.10
CA TRP A 249 -3.00 -11.81 -0.51
C TRP A 249 -4.44 -11.26 -0.54
N ASN A 250 -4.61 -9.95 -0.74
CA ASN A 250 -5.91 -9.30 -0.75
C ASN A 250 -6.73 -9.67 -2.00
N GLY A 251 -8.02 -9.97 -1.84
CA GLY A 251 -8.89 -10.38 -2.94
C GLY A 251 -9.03 -9.33 -4.05
N PHE A 252 -8.87 -8.05 -3.74
CA PHE A 252 -8.98 -6.94 -4.70
C PHE A 252 -7.67 -6.68 -5.46
N HIS A 253 -6.55 -7.28 -5.05
CA HIS A 253 -5.21 -6.98 -5.57
C HIS A 253 -5.09 -7.19 -7.09
N ALA A 254 -5.61 -8.31 -7.61
CA ALA A 254 -5.55 -8.64 -9.03
C ALA A 254 -6.34 -7.64 -9.89
N PHE A 255 -7.54 -7.28 -9.45
CA PHE A 255 -8.37 -6.28 -10.13
C PHE A 255 -7.68 -4.91 -10.14
N LEU A 256 -7.18 -4.44 -8.99
CA LEU A 256 -6.52 -3.15 -8.89
C LEU A 256 -5.25 -3.07 -9.75
N THR A 257 -4.47 -4.17 -9.79
CA THR A 257 -3.32 -4.29 -10.68
C THR A 257 -3.73 -4.13 -12.15
N ALA A 258 -4.78 -4.85 -12.57
CA ALA A 258 -5.29 -4.77 -13.94
C ALA A 258 -5.84 -3.37 -14.28
N ALA A 259 -6.56 -2.72 -13.37
CA ALA A 259 -7.09 -1.37 -13.55
C ALA A 259 -5.96 -0.34 -13.78
N ARG A 260 -4.93 -0.37 -12.92
CA ARG A 260 -3.75 0.50 -13.08
C ARG A 260 -2.98 0.19 -14.36
N TRP A 261 -2.84 -1.09 -14.71
CA TRP A 261 -2.16 -1.51 -15.93
C TRP A 261 -2.87 -1.05 -17.19
N SER A 262 -4.18 -1.29 -17.27
CA SER A 262 -5.04 -0.88 -18.39
C SER A 262 -4.96 0.62 -18.64
N ALA A 263 -5.09 1.42 -17.56
CA ALA A 263 -4.96 2.86 -17.64
C ALA A 263 -3.58 3.32 -18.15
N ALA A 264 -2.49 2.73 -17.63
CA ALA A 264 -1.13 3.16 -17.97
C ALA A 264 -0.68 2.67 -19.36
N ARG A 265 -0.75 1.36 -19.64
CA ARG A 265 -0.16 0.77 -20.84
C ARG A 265 -1.10 0.69 -22.04
N MET A 266 -2.38 0.38 -21.83
CA MET A 266 -3.30 0.23 -22.97
C MET A 266 -3.76 1.59 -23.48
N ARG A 267 -4.00 2.54 -22.57
CA ARG A 267 -4.51 3.87 -22.93
C ARG A 267 -3.40 4.92 -22.98
N ALA A 268 -2.71 5.16 -21.87
CA ALA A 268 -1.84 6.34 -21.79
C ALA A 268 -0.60 6.31 -22.70
N THR A 269 0.13 5.19 -22.78
CA THR A 269 1.35 5.09 -23.60
C THR A 269 1.08 4.98 -25.10
N GLY A 270 -0.13 4.59 -25.50
CA GLY A 270 -0.56 4.58 -26.90
C GLY A 270 -1.02 5.94 -27.42
N LEU A 271 -1.18 6.93 -26.53
CA LEU A 271 -1.68 8.26 -26.88
C LEU A 271 -0.54 9.30 -26.91
N PRO A 272 -0.71 10.40 -27.68
CA PRO A 272 0.26 11.49 -27.70
C PRO A 272 0.50 12.09 -26.33
N VAL A 273 1.76 12.46 -26.07
CA VAL A 273 2.19 13.20 -24.87
C VAL A 273 1.60 14.61 -24.91
N LEU A 274 1.05 15.05 -23.78
CA LEU A 274 0.41 16.35 -23.64
C LEU A 274 1.34 17.38 -22.98
N ALA A 275 1.10 18.66 -23.26
CA ALA A 275 1.81 19.76 -22.60
C ALA A 275 1.45 19.82 -21.10
N ASN A 276 2.44 20.08 -20.24
CA ASN A 276 2.25 20.10 -18.79
C ASN A 276 1.28 21.24 -18.37
N PRO A 277 0.10 20.93 -17.79
CA PRO A 277 -0.87 21.93 -17.39
C PRO A 277 -0.53 22.62 -16.06
N GLY A 278 0.62 22.32 -15.45
CA GLY A 278 0.99 22.78 -14.12
C GLY A 278 0.47 21.86 -13.01
N VAL A 279 0.31 22.39 -11.80
CA VAL A 279 -0.14 21.60 -10.64
C VAL A 279 -1.66 21.35 -10.74
N GLY A 280 -2.03 20.22 -11.34
CA GLY A 280 -3.44 19.90 -11.64
C GLY A 280 -4.36 19.69 -10.44
N GLY A 281 -3.84 19.33 -9.26
CA GLY A 281 -4.68 18.93 -8.11
C GLY A 281 -5.21 20.05 -7.22
N ARG A 282 -4.90 21.32 -7.50
CA ARG A 282 -5.43 22.43 -6.69
C ARG A 282 -6.93 22.58 -6.97
N TRP A 283 -7.73 22.04 -6.06
CA TRP A 283 -9.14 22.35 -5.89
C TRP A 283 -9.29 23.42 -4.80
N PRO A 284 -10.18 24.42 -4.97
CA PRO A 284 -10.48 25.42 -3.96
C PRO A 284 -10.75 24.82 -2.56
#